data_AF-A0A936C704-F1
#
_entry.id   AF-A0A936C704-F1
#
_cell.length_a   1.000
_cell.length_b   1.000
_cell.length_c   1.000
_cell.angle_alpha   90.00
_cell.angle_beta   90.00
_cell.angle_gamma   90.00
#
_symmetry.space_group_name_H-M   'P 1'
#
loop_
_entity.id
_entity.type
_entity.pdbx_description
1 polymer ?
#
loop_
_entity_poly.entity_id
_entity_poly.type
_entity_poly.pdbx_seq_one_letter_code
_entity_poly.pdbx_strand_id
1 'polypeptide(L)'
;MYQLLFVIHGMGSGDRGSDAGNWSDGVLKSLLGAAEPFGLSKRLKVTNPKSGDVLVVPLTYHQFFDETRTKWATEQPHRDAWAALLKGLLGGASTVAGGKDAEAKVDEWLVSATGFFWSHILDVLLYRFSGDHMAPIRNHVASEIAKAWSQADFINDARTPVHFVAHSLGTAVLHDALCTLAAEPGFGPATQRINTILTLANVSSVLQTNFDPYREANRPVSAPPSPGGMTERFIYCRHDVDPIPAVKPFDAEKHGWPVDGWDEEVLVDIKEWNVHGYTHYLDNPDAHLQLFERVWPTIDWASRWEAARQKYRESAGAKCPQAIAALRESLRNVIRAIKADDVFEAIETGIMAYSAMEKARDSCRQEAQ
;
A
#
# COMPACT_ATOMS: atom_id res chain seq x y z
N MET A 1 23.39 10.53 -13.70
CA MET A 1 22.26 9.58 -13.66
C MET A 1 21.15 10.12 -12.78
N TYR A 2 19.90 9.96 -13.18
CA TYR A 2 18.72 10.14 -12.31
C TYR A 2 18.24 8.78 -11.78
N GLN A 3 17.37 8.78 -10.77
CA GLN A 3 16.82 7.57 -10.14
C GLN A 3 15.32 7.43 -10.41
N LEU A 4 14.77 6.23 -10.26
CA LEU A 4 13.33 6.00 -10.33
C LEU A 4 12.74 5.79 -8.93
N LEU A 5 11.60 6.42 -8.67
CA LEU A 5 10.77 6.19 -7.50
C LEU A 5 9.36 5.83 -7.97
N PHE A 6 9.05 4.53 -8.00
CA PHE A 6 7.71 4.07 -8.28
C PHE A 6 6.82 4.26 -7.06
N VAL A 7 5.64 4.84 -7.25
CA VAL A 7 4.63 4.95 -6.20
C VAL A 7 3.38 4.20 -6.64
N ILE A 8 2.85 3.36 -5.77
CA ILE A 8 1.65 2.55 -6.05
C ILE A 8 0.68 2.66 -4.87
N HIS A 9 -0.55 3.10 -5.15
CA HIS A 9 -1.60 3.16 -4.13
C HIS A 9 -2.29 1.81 -3.97
N GLY A 10 -3.12 1.70 -2.93
CA GLY A 10 -4.00 0.56 -2.73
C GLY A 10 -5.28 0.59 -3.56
N MET A 11 -6.41 0.57 -2.86
CA MET A 11 -7.76 0.54 -3.42
C MET A 11 -8.35 1.94 -3.58
N GLY A 12 -9.51 2.04 -4.26
CA GLY A 12 -10.22 3.29 -4.49
C GLY A 12 -10.14 3.76 -5.93
N SER A 13 -11.16 4.52 -6.37
CA SER A 13 -11.13 5.18 -7.66
C SER A 13 -10.01 6.22 -7.68
N GLY A 14 -9.08 6.09 -8.62
CA GLY A 14 -8.01 7.07 -8.83
C GLY A 14 -8.54 8.40 -9.39
N ASP A 15 -9.76 8.38 -9.89
CA ASP A 15 -10.51 9.52 -10.41
C ASP A 15 -11.76 9.71 -9.55
N ARG A 16 -11.83 10.81 -8.81
CA ARG A 16 -13.06 11.26 -8.14
C ARG A 16 -13.62 12.47 -8.89
N GLY A 17 -13.75 12.36 -10.21
CA GLY A 17 -14.27 13.42 -11.06
C GLY A 17 -13.28 14.58 -11.22
N SER A 18 -13.63 15.52 -12.11
CA SER A 18 -12.77 16.64 -12.56
C SER A 18 -12.15 17.48 -11.43
N ASP A 19 -12.70 17.41 -10.22
CA ASP A 19 -12.35 18.28 -9.10
C ASP A 19 -11.51 17.59 -8.01
N ALA A 20 -11.41 16.27 -8.00
CA ALA A 20 -10.79 15.54 -6.87
C ALA A 20 -9.30 15.20 -7.03
N GLY A 21 -8.68 15.57 -8.16
CA GLY A 21 -7.27 15.32 -8.43
C GLY A 21 -6.93 13.83 -8.60
N ASN A 22 -5.75 13.55 -9.12
CA ASN A 22 -5.23 12.19 -9.21
C ASN A 22 -4.79 11.75 -7.80
N TRP A 23 -5.06 10.50 -7.39
CA TRP A 23 -4.59 9.98 -6.09
C TRP A 23 -3.09 10.25 -5.84
N SER A 24 -2.29 10.22 -6.90
CA SER A 24 -0.85 10.42 -6.83
C SER A 24 -0.46 11.86 -6.53
N ASP A 25 -1.34 12.84 -6.74
CA ASP A 25 -1.11 14.24 -6.37
C ASP A 25 -0.95 14.40 -4.86
N GLY A 26 -1.79 13.70 -4.07
CA GLY A 26 -1.71 13.71 -2.60
C GLY A 26 -0.41 13.08 -2.09
N VAL A 27 -0.02 11.95 -2.69
CA VAL A 27 1.24 11.26 -2.37
C VAL A 27 2.44 12.12 -2.76
N LEU A 28 2.44 12.68 -3.96
CA LEU A 28 3.51 13.55 -4.44
C LEU A 28 3.62 14.81 -3.57
N LYS A 29 2.50 15.44 -3.23
CA LYS A 29 2.48 16.58 -2.30
C LYS A 29 3.09 16.22 -0.95
N SER A 30 2.77 15.03 -0.42
CA SER A 30 3.33 14.55 0.85
C SER A 30 4.84 14.34 0.75
N LEU A 31 5.33 13.68 -0.31
CA LEU A 31 6.77 13.49 -0.55
C LEU A 31 7.50 14.82 -0.76
N LEU A 32 6.92 15.76 -1.51
CA LEU A 32 7.46 17.10 -1.73
C LEU A 32 7.56 17.87 -0.41
N GLY A 33 6.51 17.85 0.41
CA GLY A 33 6.48 18.49 1.72
C GLY A 33 7.47 17.88 2.70
N ALA A 34 7.59 16.55 2.72
CA ALA A 34 8.59 15.85 3.52
C ALA A 34 10.03 16.18 3.08
N ALA A 35 10.27 16.35 1.77
CA ALA A 35 11.59 16.66 1.22
C ALA A 35 11.97 18.16 1.33
N GLU A 36 11.01 19.05 1.53
CA GLU A 36 11.21 20.51 1.55
C GLU A 36 12.14 20.98 2.68
N PRO A 37 11.99 20.55 3.96
CA PRO A 37 12.90 20.92 5.05
C PRO A 37 14.38 20.60 4.78
N PHE A 38 14.65 19.68 3.86
CA PHE A 38 15.99 19.24 3.49
C PHE A 38 16.51 19.89 2.20
N GLY A 39 15.72 20.76 1.56
CA GLY A 39 16.05 21.38 0.28
C GLY A 39 15.99 20.42 -0.91
N LEU A 40 15.28 19.29 -0.77
CA LEU A 40 15.27 18.19 -1.75
C LEU A 40 13.99 18.11 -2.58
N SER A 41 12.95 18.86 -2.22
CA SER A 41 11.68 18.88 -2.96
C SER A 41 11.86 19.15 -4.46
N LYS A 42 12.81 20.03 -4.82
CA LYS A 42 13.13 20.34 -6.22
C LYS A 42 13.78 19.18 -6.99
N ARG A 43 14.30 18.15 -6.32
CA ARG A 43 14.91 16.96 -6.93
C ARG A 43 13.89 15.86 -7.23
N LEU A 44 12.70 15.92 -6.65
CA LEU A 44 11.58 15.05 -7.02
C LEU A 44 10.92 15.62 -8.28
N LYS A 45 10.89 14.82 -9.36
CA LYS A 45 10.35 15.20 -10.66
C LYS A 45 9.28 14.21 -11.09
N VAL A 46 8.26 14.67 -11.78
CA VAL A 46 7.28 13.80 -12.46
C VAL A 46 7.57 13.67 -13.96
N THR A 47 8.37 14.57 -14.52
CA THR A 47 8.78 14.55 -15.93
C THR A 47 10.18 15.16 -16.09
N ASN A 48 10.85 14.79 -17.19
CA ASN A 48 12.12 15.38 -17.63
C ASN A 48 13.20 15.47 -16.53
N PRO A 49 13.53 14.35 -15.86
CA PRO A 49 14.54 14.35 -14.82
C PRO A 49 15.93 14.67 -15.38
N LYS A 50 16.77 15.32 -14.59
CA LYS A 50 18.20 15.54 -14.87
C LYS A 50 19.05 14.68 -13.96
N SER A 51 20.35 14.61 -14.24
CA SER A 51 21.28 13.92 -13.35
C SER A 51 21.17 14.43 -11.90
N GLY A 52 21.01 13.51 -10.96
CA GLY A 52 20.77 13.82 -9.55
C GLY A 52 19.29 14.00 -9.17
N ASP A 53 18.37 14.06 -10.12
CA ASP A 53 16.94 14.04 -9.83
C ASP A 53 16.44 12.62 -9.53
N VAL A 54 15.22 12.55 -9.00
CA VAL A 54 14.44 11.33 -8.78
C VAL A 54 13.15 11.50 -9.57
N LEU A 55 12.96 10.65 -10.57
CA LEU A 55 11.72 10.59 -11.34
C LEU A 55 10.70 9.75 -10.58
N VAL A 56 9.66 10.40 -10.08
CA VAL A 56 8.50 9.77 -9.46
C VAL A 56 7.60 9.24 -10.57
N VAL A 57 7.33 7.93 -10.54
CA VAL A 57 6.50 7.22 -11.52
C VAL A 57 5.28 6.64 -10.80
N PRO A 58 4.12 7.31 -10.86
CA PRO A 58 2.87 6.74 -10.35
C PRO A 58 2.46 5.52 -11.19
N LEU A 59 2.19 4.41 -10.52
CA LEU A 59 1.65 3.18 -11.13
C LEU A 59 0.15 3.12 -10.86
N THR A 60 -0.65 2.95 -11.91
CA THR A 60 -2.13 3.01 -11.80
C THR A 60 -2.79 1.76 -12.34
N TYR A 61 -3.73 1.21 -11.59
CA TYR A 61 -4.49 0.02 -12.01
C TYR A 61 -5.97 0.07 -11.62
N HIS A 62 -6.45 1.21 -11.10
CA HIS A 62 -7.84 1.37 -10.66
C HIS A 62 -8.84 1.24 -11.82
N GLN A 63 -8.41 1.53 -13.06
CA GLN A 63 -9.26 1.40 -14.25
C GLN A 63 -9.85 -0.01 -14.40
N PHE A 64 -9.11 -1.06 -14.03
CA PHE A 64 -9.60 -2.43 -14.09
C PHE A 64 -10.77 -2.67 -13.12
N PHE A 65 -10.78 -2.00 -11.97
CA PHE A 65 -11.90 -2.07 -11.03
C PHE A 65 -13.04 -1.14 -11.43
N ASP A 66 -12.72 0.06 -11.92
CA ASP A 66 -13.73 1.03 -12.35
C ASP A 66 -14.54 0.53 -13.55
N GLU A 67 -13.90 -0.17 -14.49
CA GLU A 67 -14.60 -0.86 -15.59
C GLU A 67 -15.63 -1.87 -15.05
N THR A 68 -15.21 -2.72 -14.10
CA THR A 68 -16.11 -3.73 -13.50
C THR A 68 -17.22 -3.08 -12.68
N ARG A 69 -16.90 -2.08 -11.85
CA ARG A 69 -17.91 -1.30 -11.11
C ARG A 69 -18.92 -0.64 -12.04
N THR A 70 -18.44 0.03 -13.09
CA THR A 70 -19.29 0.72 -14.06
C THR A 70 -20.21 -0.27 -14.78
N LYS A 71 -19.63 -1.41 -15.20
CA LYS A 71 -20.38 -2.50 -15.83
C LYS A 71 -21.46 -3.03 -14.91
N TRP A 72 -21.13 -3.37 -13.66
CA TRP A 72 -22.08 -3.91 -12.68
C TRP A 72 -23.15 -2.88 -12.31
N ALA A 73 -22.78 -1.61 -12.16
CA ALA A 73 -23.73 -0.53 -11.90
C ALA A 73 -24.73 -0.33 -13.05
N THR A 74 -24.28 -0.51 -14.30
CA THR A 74 -25.10 -0.33 -15.50
C THR A 74 -25.98 -1.54 -15.80
N GLU A 75 -25.41 -2.74 -15.77
CA GLU A 75 -26.07 -3.99 -16.15
C GLU A 75 -26.97 -4.54 -15.04
N GLN A 76 -26.65 -4.24 -13.78
CA GLN A 76 -27.28 -4.82 -12.60
C GLN A 76 -27.53 -3.74 -11.55
N PRO A 77 -28.45 -2.80 -11.75
CA PRO A 77 -28.63 -1.65 -10.85
C PRO A 77 -29.15 -2.04 -9.45
N HIS A 78 -29.52 -3.31 -9.26
CA HIS A 78 -30.05 -3.83 -8.01
C HIS A 78 -28.96 -4.55 -7.20
N ARG A 79 -28.86 -4.16 -5.93
CA ARG A 79 -27.94 -4.71 -4.94
C ARG A 79 -27.96 -6.25 -4.87
N ASP A 80 -29.12 -6.87 -5.03
CA ASP A 80 -29.28 -8.34 -4.97
C ASP A 80 -28.51 -9.07 -6.08
N ALA A 81 -28.35 -8.42 -7.23
CA ALA A 81 -27.64 -9.00 -8.36
C ALA A 81 -26.10 -8.99 -8.12
N TRP A 82 -25.57 -7.92 -7.51
CA TRP A 82 -24.17 -7.89 -7.07
C TRP A 82 -23.90 -8.89 -5.94
N ALA A 83 -24.84 -9.04 -5.00
CA ALA A 83 -24.72 -10.03 -3.94
C ALA A 83 -24.56 -11.45 -4.53
N ALA A 84 -25.33 -11.79 -5.57
CA ALA A 84 -25.19 -13.07 -6.26
C ALA A 84 -23.83 -13.22 -6.96
N LEU A 85 -23.32 -12.17 -7.63
CA LEU A 85 -21.99 -12.20 -8.25
C LEU A 85 -20.87 -12.37 -7.22
N LEU A 86 -20.94 -11.65 -6.10
CA LEU A 86 -19.99 -11.75 -5.00
C LEU A 86 -20.05 -13.14 -4.36
N LYS A 87 -21.26 -13.66 -4.10
CA LYS A 87 -21.43 -15.03 -3.61
C LYS A 87 -20.87 -16.05 -4.61
N GLY A 88 -21.02 -15.84 -5.92
CA GLY A 88 -20.39 -16.69 -6.95
C GLY A 88 -18.85 -16.62 -6.91
N LEU A 89 -18.29 -15.42 -6.79
CA LEU A 89 -16.85 -15.18 -6.66
C LEU A 89 -16.29 -15.89 -5.41
N LEU A 90 -16.99 -15.81 -4.28
CA LEU A 90 -16.58 -16.39 -3.01
C LEU A 90 -16.93 -17.89 -2.89
N GLY A 91 -17.98 -18.35 -3.55
CA GLY A 91 -18.39 -19.76 -3.60
C GLY A 91 -17.32 -20.61 -4.28
N GLY A 92 -16.61 -20.06 -5.28
CA GLY A 92 -15.41 -20.68 -5.85
C GLY A 92 -14.22 -20.73 -4.88
N ALA A 93 -14.16 -19.80 -3.91
CA ALA A 93 -13.15 -19.77 -2.86
C ALA A 93 -13.46 -20.73 -1.68
N SER A 94 -14.63 -21.38 -1.67
CA SER A 94 -15.10 -22.22 -0.55
C SER A 94 -14.31 -23.50 -0.29
N THR A 95 -13.37 -23.85 -1.17
CA THR A 95 -12.38 -24.91 -0.96
C THR A 95 -11.19 -24.46 -0.10
N VAL A 96 -11.02 -23.15 0.09
CA VAL A 96 -10.06 -22.53 1.01
C VAL A 96 -10.81 -22.24 2.32
N ALA A 97 -10.21 -22.61 3.46
CA ALA A 97 -10.85 -22.61 4.78
C ALA A 97 -11.65 -21.31 5.06
N GLY A 98 -12.92 -21.44 5.47
CA GLY A 98 -13.81 -20.31 5.83
C GLY A 98 -15.03 -20.09 4.91
N GLY A 99 -15.11 -20.78 3.76
CA GLY A 99 -16.09 -20.49 2.71
C GLY A 99 -17.57 -20.60 3.03
N LYS A 100 -18.00 -21.43 4.00
CA LYS A 100 -19.43 -21.59 4.30
C LYS A 100 -20.04 -20.38 5.00
N ASP A 101 -19.24 -19.60 5.71
CA ASP A 101 -19.69 -18.38 6.39
C ASP A 101 -19.52 -17.13 5.52
N ALA A 102 -18.70 -17.22 4.46
CA ALA A 102 -18.42 -16.10 3.56
C ALA A 102 -19.67 -15.60 2.82
N GLU A 103 -20.53 -16.52 2.35
CA GLU A 103 -21.77 -16.14 1.65
C GLU A 103 -22.76 -15.38 2.57
N ALA A 104 -22.85 -15.79 3.84
CA ALA A 104 -23.71 -15.12 4.82
C ALA A 104 -23.19 -13.71 5.16
N LYS A 105 -21.86 -13.53 5.18
CA LYS A 105 -21.20 -12.25 5.45
C LYS A 105 -21.36 -11.22 4.33
N VAL A 106 -21.50 -11.64 3.06
CA VAL A 106 -21.71 -10.72 1.94
C VAL A 106 -22.92 -9.82 2.17
N ASP A 107 -24.05 -10.40 2.62
CA ASP A 107 -25.27 -9.61 2.83
C ASP A 107 -25.07 -8.57 3.94
N GLU A 108 -24.37 -8.95 5.02
CA GLU A 108 -24.01 -8.06 6.13
C GLU A 108 -23.09 -6.92 5.69
N TRP A 109 -22.04 -7.20 4.92
CA TRP A 109 -21.11 -6.19 4.42
C TRP A 109 -21.79 -5.19 3.50
N LEU A 110 -22.67 -5.68 2.63
CA LEU A 110 -23.45 -4.83 1.75
C LEU A 110 -24.42 -3.92 2.53
N VAL A 111 -24.90 -4.31 3.73
CA VAL A 111 -25.76 -3.46 4.56
C VAL A 111 -24.92 -2.41 5.28
N SER A 112 -23.80 -2.83 5.87
CA SER A 112 -23.04 -2.04 6.84
C SER A 112 -22.12 -0.99 6.22
N ALA A 113 -21.70 -1.16 4.95
CA ALA A 113 -20.64 -0.35 4.38
C ALA A 113 -20.89 0.13 2.94
N THR A 114 -22.14 0.25 2.47
CA THR A 114 -22.51 0.46 1.04
C THR A 114 -21.49 1.25 0.19
N GLY A 115 -21.15 2.49 0.56
CA GLY A 115 -20.19 3.32 -0.18
C GLY A 115 -18.73 2.88 -0.07
N PHE A 116 -18.24 2.62 1.14
CA PHE A 116 -16.86 2.16 1.39
C PHE A 116 -16.63 0.76 0.80
N PHE A 117 -17.59 -0.13 1.00
CA PHE A 117 -17.59 -1.48 0.44
C PHE A 117 -17.43 -1.45 -1.07
N TRP A 118 -18.26 -0.68 -1.76
CA TRP A 118 -18.25 -0.62 -3.22
C TRP A 118 -16.95 -0.04 -3.78
N SER A 119 -16.41 0.98 -3.12
CA SER A 119 -15.23 1.71 -3.62
C SER A 119 -13.89 1.15 -3.16
N HIS A 120 -13.84 0.34 -2.10
CA HIS A 120 -12.59 -0.13 -1.50
C HIS A 120 -12.57 -1.65 -1.33
N ILE A 121 -13.54 -2.22 -0.59
CA ILE A 121 -13.55 -3.66 -0.29
C ILE A 121 -13.71 -4.50 -1.56
N LEU A 122 -14.52 -4.04 -2.52
CA LEU A 122 -14.69 -4.72 -3.79
C LEU A 122 -13.35 -4.91 -4.54
N ASP A 123 -12.45 -3.92 -4.50
CA ASP A 123 -11.13 -4.03 -5.15
C ASP A 123 -10.31 -5.18 -4.57
N VAL A 124 -10.33 -5.30 -3.25
CA VAL A 124 -9.64 -6.39 -2.53
C VAL A 124 -10.21 -7.74 -2.93
N LEU A 125 -11.55 -7.85 -2.99
CA LEU A 125 -12.22 -9.09 -3.39
C LEU A 125 -11.93 -9.46 -4.86
N LEU A 126 -12.05 -8.51 -5.77
CA LEU A 126 -11.76 -8.71 -7.19
C LEU A 126 -10.31 -9.11 -7.39
N TYR A 127 -9.36 -8.40 -6.78
CA TYR A 127 -7.95 -8.74 -6.91
C TYR A 127 -7.62 -10.11 -6.31
N ARG A 128 -8.15 -10.44 -5.13
CA ARG A 128 -7.80 -11.68 -4.41
C ARG A 128 -8.42 -12.94 -5.04
N PHE A 129 -9.65 -12.84 -5.53
CA PHE A 129 -10.46 -14.00 -5.90
C PHE A 129 -10.82 -14.07 -7.38
N SER A 130 -10.62 -13.00 -8.16
CA SER A 130 -10.86 -13.02 -9.60
C SER A 130 -9.54 -13.06 -10.37
N GLY A 131 -9.20 -14.23 -10.93
CA GLY A 131 -8.06 -14.37 -11.85
C GLY A 131 -8.15 -13.40 -13.04
N ASP A 132 -9.36 -13.08 -13.47
CA ASP A 132 -9.66 -12.12 -14.55
C ASP A 132 -9.31 -10.67 -14.19
N HIS A 133 -9.18 -10.34 -12.91
CA HIS A 133 -8.71 -9.02 -12.46
C HIS A 133 -7.24 -9.08 -12.06
N MET A 134 -6.87 -10.09 -11.26
CA MET A 134 -5.52 -10.25 -10.73
C MET A 134 -4.47 -10.28 -11.85
N ALA A 135 -4.64 -11.13 -12.87
CA ALA A 135 -3.62 -11.29 -13.91
C ALA A 135 -3.46 -10.05 -14.81
N PRO A 136 -4.54 -9.41 -15.32
CA PRO A 136 -4.40 -8.17 -16.08
C PRO A 136 -3.80 -7.02 -15.28
N ILE A 137 -4.21 -6.81 -14.02
CA ILE A 137 -3.64 -5.77 -13.14
C ILE A 137 -2.14 -6.01 -12.95
N ARG A 138 -1.77 -7.24 -12.59
CA ARG A 138 -0.38 -7.64 -12.37
C ARG A 138 0.49 -7.41 -13.62
N ASN A 139 0.03 -7.86 -14.77
CA ASN A 139 0.74 -7.73 -16.04
C ASN A 139 0.85 -6.26 -16.48
N HIS A 140 -0.20 -5.47 -16.25
CA HIS A 140 -0.20 -4.04 -16.54
C HIS A 140 0.88 -3.32 -15.71
N VAL A 141 0.86 -3.50 -14.39
CA VAL A 141 1.83 -2.87 -13.49
C VAL A 141 3.26 -3.34 -13.79
N ALA A 142 3.46 -4.65 -14.05
CA ALA A 142 4.77 -5.17 -14.44
C ALA A 142 5.30 -4.53 -15.73
N SER A 143 4.42 -4.34 -16.73
CA SER A 143 4.75 -3.69 -18.00
C SER A 143 5.11 -2.21 -17.82
N GLU A 144 4.37 -1.47 -16.99
CA GLU A 144 4.69 -0.07 -16.67
C GLU A 144 6.06 0.07 -16.01
N ILE A 145 6.37 -0.80 -15.04
CA ILE A 145 7.68 -0.85 -14.38
C ILE A 145 8.77 -1.15 -15.40
N ALA A 146 8.60 -2.21 -16.20
CA ALA A 146 9.60 -2.64 -17.18
C ALA A 146 9.90 -1.54 -18.21
N LYS A 147 8.86 -0.84 -18.69
CA LYS A 147 8.98 0.26 -19.64
C LYS A 147 9.75 1.44 -19.05
N ALA A 148 9.35 1.91 -17.86
CA ALA A 148 10.00 3.05 -17.21
C ALA A 148 11.45 2.74 -16.82
N TRP A 149 11.72 1.54 -16.29
CA TRP A 149 13.06 1.10 -15.92
C TRP A 149 13.97 0.96 -17.14
N SER A 150 13.55 0.23 -18.18
CA SER A 150 14.36 0.05 -19.39
C SER A 150 14.66 1.38 -20.09
N GLN A 151 13.67 2.29 -20.13
CA GLN A 151 13.88 3.64 -20.67
C GLN A 151 14.90 4.42 -19.84
N ALA A 152 14.86 4.32 -18.52
CA ALA A 152 15.83 5.00 -17.66
C ALA A 152 17.24 4.43 -17.79
N ASP A 153 17.38 3.10 -17.90
CA ASP A 153 18.68 2.45 -18.14
C ASP A 153 19.30 2.93 -19.46
N PHE A 154 18.49 3.03 -20.51
CA PHE A 154 18.92 3.56 -21.80
C PHE A 154 19.35 5.03 -21.72
N ILE A 155 18.57 5.90 -21.07
CA ILE A 155 18.89 7.34 -20.97
C ILE A 155 20.11 7.57 -20.07
N ASN A 156 20.23 6.82 -18.99
CA ASN A 156 21.35 6.94 -18.06
C ASN A 156 22.65 6.29 -18.59
N ASP A 157 22.56 5.47 -19.64
CA ASP A 157 23.66 4.63 -20.16
C ASP A 157 24.32 3.76 -19.06
N ALA A 158 23.50 3.32 -18.09
CA ALA A 158 23.92 2.53 -16.94
C ALA A 158 22.68 2.04 -16.16
N ARG A 159 22.87 1.08 -15.25
CA ARG A 159 21.80 0.58 -14.38
C ARG A 159 21.26 1.67 -13.47
N THR A 160 19.99 2.00 -13.64
CA THR A 160 19.29 3.04 -12.89
C THR A 160 18.95 2.55 -11.48
N PRO A 161 19.22 3.35 -10.43
CA PRO A 161 18.72 3.06 -9.09
C PRO A 161 17.20 3.13 -9.05
N VAL A 162 16.58 2.10 -8.48
CA VAL A 162 15.12 1.95 -8.45
C VAL A 162 14.62 1.77 -7.02
N HIS A 163 13.62 2.56 -6.67
CA HIS A 163 12.93 2.54 -5.39
C HIS A 163 11.43 2.38 -5.58
N PHE A 164 10.76 1.74 -4.63
CA PHE A 164 9.32 1.58 -4.61
C PHE A 164 8.73 2.08 -3.29
N VAL A 165 7.57 2.73 -3.37
CA VAL A 165 6.69 2.97 -2.21
C VAL A 165 5.32 2.40 -2.55
N ALA A 166 4.89 1.41 -1.79
CA ALA A 166 3.63 0.73 -1.97
C ALA A 166 2.76 0.85 -0.72
N HIS A 167 1.45 0.99 -0.92
CA HIS A 167 0.50 1.16 0.18
C HIS A 167 -0.67 0.18 0.08
N SER A 168 -1.04 -0.46 1.21
CA SER A 168 -2.23 -1.32 1.32
C SER A 168 -2.29 -2.36 0.18
N LEU A 169 -3.42 -2.54 -0.50
CA LEU A 169 -3.58 -3.44 -1.66
C LEU A 169 -2.43 -3.32 -2.69
N GLY A 170 -1.86 -2.14 -2.86
CA GLY A 170 -0.75 -1.87 -3.76
C GLY A 170 0.52 -2.63 -3.39
N THR A 171 0.68 -3.05 -2.12
CA THR A 171 1.81 -3.90 -1.71
C THR A 171 1.67 -5.32 -2.25
N ALA A 172 0.46 -5.87 -2.29
CA ALA A 172 0.19 -7.17 -2.90
C ALA A 172 0.35 -7.08 -4.43
N VAL A 173 -0.21 -6.03 -5.05
CA VAL A 173 -0.08 -5.78 -6.50
C VAL A 173 1.38 -5.62 -6.91
N LEU A 174 2.16 -4.81 -6.19
CA LEU A 174 3.58 -4.65 -6.45
C LEU A 174 4.33 -5.96 -6.29
N HIS A 175 4.03 -6.73 -5.24
CA HIS A 175 4.67 -8.01 -5.00
C HIS A 175 4.49 -8.93 -6.22
N ASP A 176 3.24 -9.14 -6.62
CA ASP A 176 2.87 -9.95 -7.78
C ASP A 176 3.48 -9.45 -9.10
N ALA A 177 3.50 -8.13 -9.31
CA ALA A 177 4.06 -7.52 -10.51
C ALA A 177 5.57 -7.72 -10.61
N LEU A 178 6.31 -7.57 -9.50
CA LEU A 178 7.75 -7.80 -9.46
C LEU A 178 8.10 -9.28 -9.66
N CYS A 179 7.29 -10.21 -9.13
CA CYS A 179 7.50 -11.64 -9.34
C CYS A 179 7.26 -12.05 -10.80
N THR A 180 6.21 -11.49 -11.40
CA THR A 180 5.92 -11.66 -12.83
C THR A 180 7.08 -11.14 -13.67
N LEU A 181 7.57 -9.95 -13.35
CA LEU A 181 8.66 -9.32 -14.09
C LEU A 181 9.98 -10.08 -13.92
N ALA A 182 10.29 -10.57 -12.72
CA ALA A 182 11.51 -11.35 -12.46
C ALA A 182 11.57 -12.68 -13.22
N ALA A 183 10.42 -13.21 -13.65
CA ALA A 183 10.36 -14.39 -14.50
C ALA A 183 10.71 -14.09 -15.98
N GLU A 184 10.71 -12.83 -16.39
CA GLU A 184 11.06 -12.42 -17.75
C GLU A 184 12.59 -12.44 -17.97
N PRO A 185 13.05 -12.96 -19.14
CA PRO A 185 14.46 -12.88 -19.51
C PRO A 185 14.98 -11.45 -19.49
N GLY A 186 16.02 -11.18 -18.69
CA GLY A 186 16.63 -9.86 -18.60
C GLY A 186 16.15 -9.00 -17.42
N PHE A 187 15.14 -9.43 -16.66
CA PHE A 187 14.68 -8.70 -15.47
C PHE A 187 14.83 -9.44 -14.13
N GLY A 188 15.44 -10.62 -14.14
CA GLY A 188 15.61 -11.41 -12.92
C GLY A 188 16.74 -10.93 -11.98
N PRO A 189 16.94 -11.66 -10.86
CA PRO A 189 18.00 -11.39 -9.87
C PRO A 189 19.44 -11.45 -10.40
N ALA A 190 19.67 -11.90 -11.63
CA ALA A 190 21.01 -11.85 -12.24
C ALA A 190 21.28 -10.51 -12.94
N THR A 191 20.25 -9.82 -13.40
CA THR A 191 20.37 -8.66 -14.29
C THR A 191 19.94 -7.37 -13.63
N GLN A 192 18.97 -7.43 -12.71
CA GLN A 192 18.39 -6.25 -12.07
C GLN A 192 18.53 -6.26 -10.54
N ARG A 193 18.56 -5.05 -9.96
CA ARG A 193 18.62 -4.79 -8.52
C ARG A 193 17.66 -3.67 -8.17
N ILE A 194 16.89 -3.88 -7.12
CA ILE A 194 15.98 -2.89 -6.53
C ILE A 194 16.69 -2.34 -5.29
N ASN A 195 16.92 -1.03 -5.21
CA ASN A 195 17.60 -0.45 -4.07
C ASN A 195 16.70 -0.47 -2.82
N THR A 196 15.44 -0.08 -2.97
CA THR A 196 14.52 0.02 -1.84
C THR A 196 13.11 -0.37 -2.20
N ILE A 197 12.46 -1.17 -1.35
CA ILE A 197 11.01 -1.31 -1.33
C ILE A 197 10.52 -0.85 0.04
N LEU A 198 9.80 0.27 0.09
CA LEU A 198 9.06 0.71 1.26
C LEU A 198 7.60 0.29 1.12
N THR A 199 7.12 -0.52 2.04
CA THR A 199 5.71 -0.92 2.13
C THR A 199 5.05 -0.22 3.31
N LEU A 200 3.89 0.38 3.07
CA LEU A 200 3.08 1.09 4.05
C LEU A 200 1.77 0.31 4.22
N ALA A 201 1.44 -0.10 5.44
CA ALA A 201 0.29 -0.98 5.70
C ALA A 201 0.30 -2.24 4.81
N ASN A 202 1.41 -2.99 4.83
CA ASN A 202 1.60 -4.15 3.97
C ASN A 202 0.55 -5.25 4.21
N VAL A 203 -0.20 -5.59 3.17
CA VAL A 203 -1.21 -6.68 3.16
C VAL A 203 -0.82 -7.85 2.25
N SER A 204 0.43 -7.92 1.77
CA SER A 204 0.85 -8.99 0.85
C SER A 204 0.74 -10.40 1.47
N SER A 205 0.86 -10.51 2.80
CA SER A 205 0.70 -11.80 3.50
C SER A 205 -0.75 -12.27 3.58
N VAL A 206 -1.69 -11.35 3.82
CA VAL A 206 -3.13 -11.69 3.89
C VAL A 206 -3.76 -11.81 2.51
N LEU A 207 -3.29 -11.01 1.54
CA LEU A 207 -3.74 -11.06 0.15
C LEU A 207 -2.88 -11.94 -0.75
N GLN A 208 -2.06 -12.82 -0.15
CA GLN A 208 -1.17 -13.72 -0.87
C GLN A 208 -1.91 -14.45 -2.00
N THR A 209 -1.33 -14.40 -3.20
CA THR A 209 -1.83 -15.06 -4.40
C THR A 209 -1.07 -16.37 -4.64
N ASN A 210 -0.68 -16.65 -5.87
CA ASN A 210 0.19 -17.79 -6.21
C ASN A 210 1.68 -17.50 -5.95
N PHE A 211 2.01 -16.26 -5.59
CA PHE A 211 3.35 -15.82 -5.24
C PHE A 211 3.51 -15.74 -3.72
N ASP A 212 4.57 -16.36 -3.17
CA ASP A 212 4.84 -16.32 -1.73
C ASP A 212 5.54 -15.01 -1.35
N PRO A 213 4.91 -14.14 -0.54
CA PRO A 213 5.42 -12.82 -0.20
C PRO A 213 6.82 -12.81 0.43
N TYR A 214 7.28 -13.96 0.94
CA TYR A 214 8.56 -14.12 1.60
C TYR A 214 9.64 -14.83 0.77
N ARG A 215 9.26 -15.52 -0.32
CA ARG A 215 10.17 -16.42 -1.06
C ARG A 215 10.43 -16.02 -2.50
N GLU A 216 9.64 -15.10 -3.04
CA GLU A 216 9.82 -14.66 -4.42
C GLU A 216 10.96 -13.65 -4.62
N ALA A 217 11.17 -13.26 -5.88
CA ALA A 217 12.34 -12.50 -6.31
C ALA A 217 12.47 -11.09 -5.69
N ASN A 218 11.39 -10.48 -5.22
CA ASN A 218 11.43 -9.15 -4.60
C ASN A 218 11.83 -9.14 -3.12
N ARG A 219 12.19 -10.29 -2.55
CA ARG A 219 12.84 -10.37 -1.23
C ARG A 219 14.27 -9.82 -1.23
N PRO A 220 14.87 -9.60 -0.06
CA PRO A 220 16.26 -9.17 0.04
C PRO A 220 17.22 -10.10 -0.69
N VAL A 221 18.26 -9.55 -1.34
CA VAL A 221 19.29 -10.34 -2.05
C VAL A 221 19.94 -11.39 -1.13
N SER A 222 20.08 -11.06 0.15
CA SER A 222 20.66 -11.92 1.19
C SER A 222 19.67 -12.92 1.81
N ALA A 223 18.37 -12.86 1.49
CA ALA A 223 17.38 -13.77 2.06
C ALA A 223 17.55 -15.21 1.52
N PRO A 224 17.14 -16.24 2.28
CA PRO A 224 17.10 -17.63 1.80
C PRO A 224 15.83 -17.94 0.98
N PRO A 225 15.89 -18.90 0.03
CA PRO A 225 17.09 -19.57 -0.46
C PRO A 225 17.94 -18.63 -1.34
N SER A 226 19.26 -18.57 -1.15
CA SER A 226 20.15 -17.79 -2.01
C SER A 226 20.71 -18.67 -3.15
N PRO A 227 20.94 -18.14 -4.38
CA PRO A 227 20.59 -16.79 -4.85
C PRO A 227 19.12 -16.68 -5.28
N GLY A 228 18.54 -15.48 -5.23
CA GLY A 228 17.21 -15.27 -5.79
C GLY A 228 16.48 -13.96 -5.44
N GLY A 229 16.95 -13.20 -4.45
CA GLY A 229 16.40 -11.88 -4.16
C GLY A 229 16.94 -10.78 -5.08
N MET A 230 16.14 -9.74 -5.31
CA MET A 230 16.45 -8.55 -6.12
C MET A 230 16.61 -7.29 -5.28
N THR A 231 16.13 -7.30 -4.04
CA THR A 231 15.99 -6.08 -3.23
C THR A 231 17.18 -5.90 -2.30
N GLU A 232 17.81 -4.72 -2.29
CA GLU A 232 18.89 -4.41 -1.36
C GLU A 232 18.34 -4.12 0.04
N ARG A 233 17.27 -3.31 0.14
CA ARG A 233 16.58 -3.05 1.40
C ARG A 233 15.06 -3.11 1.27
N PHE A 234 14.42 -3.91 2.11
CA PHE A 234 12.97 -3.97 2.24
C PHE A 234 12.54 -3.33 3.57
N ILE A 235 11.73 -2.27 3.52
CA ILE A 235 11.25 -1.58 4.72
C ILE A 235 9.75 -1.84 4.84
N TYR A 236 9.32 -2.41 5.95
CA TYR A 236 7.92 -2.59 6.30
C TYR A 236 7.52 -1.56 7.35
N CYS A 237 6.65 -0.63 6.99
CA CYS A 237 6.10 0.35 7.90
C CYS A 237 4.62 0.05 8.16
N ARG A 238 4.26 -0.09 9.43
CA ARG A 238 2.87 -0.26 9.90
C ARG A 238 2.57 0.72 11.01
N HIS A 239 1.29 1.01 11.24
CA HIS A 239 0.85 1.75 12.41
C HIS A 239 0.36 0.78 13.50
N ASP A 240 0.66 1.06 14.77
CA ASP A 240 0.25 0.25 15.92
C ASP A 240 -1.27 0.09 16.09
N VAL A 241 -2.06 0.96 15.46
CA VAL A 241 -3.52 0.93 15.49
C VAL A 241 -4.15 0.85 14.10
N ASP A 242 -3.37 0.56 13.06
CA ASP A 242 -3.93 0.21 11.76
C ASP A 242 -4.29 -1.29 11.77
N PRO A 243 -5.59 -1.64 11.78
CA PRO A 243 -5.99 -3.01 12.02
C PRO A 243 -5.93 -3.87 10.74
N ILE A 244 -5.89 -3.25 9.56
CA ILE A 244 -5.88 -3.95 8.27
C ILE A 244 -4.61 -4.83 8.11
N PRO A 245 -3.38 -4.29 8.23
CA PRO A 245 -2.17 -5.13 8.18
C PRO A 245 -2.00 -6.01 9.44
N ALA A 246 -2.78 -5.78 10.50
CA ALA A 246 -2.69 -6.56 11.75
C ALA A 246 -3.33 -7.95 11.65
N VAL A 247 -4.20 -8.20 10.65
CA VAL A 247 -4.87 -9.50 10.48
C VAL A 247 -3.88 -10.62 10.20
N LYS A 248 -2.93 -10.39 9.29
CA LYS A 248 -1.79 -11.27 9.07
C LYS A 248 -0.53 -10.42 8.88
N PRO A 249 0.15 -10.06 9.98
CA PRO A 249 1.32 -9.20 9.93
C PRO A 249 2.40 -9.79 9.03
N PHE A 250 3.08 -8.92 8.29
CA PHE A 250 4.24 -9.32 7.50
C PHE A 250 5.42 -9.60 8.43
N ASP A 251 5.90 -10.84 8.45
CA ASP A 251 6.91 -11.31 9.42
C ASP A 251 8.11 -11.91 8.70
N ALA A 252 8.97 -11.04 8.19
CA ALA A 252 10.16 -11.45 7.44
C ALA A 252 11.15 -12.27 8.26
N GLU A 253 11.27 -12.01 9.56
CA GLU A 253 12.17 -12.74 10.48
C GLU A 253 11.77 -14.20 10.62
N LYS A 254 10.48 -14.50 10.83
CA LYS A 254 9.97 -15.89 10.87
C LYS A 254 10.24 -16.66 9.58
N HIS A 255 10.40 -15.94 8.46
CA HIS A 255 10.72 -16.50 7.16
C HIS A 255 12.22 -16.47 6.82
N GLY A 256 13.07 -16.10 7.78
CA GLY A 256 14.53 -16.19 7.69
C GLY A 256 15.20 -15.04 6.93
N TRP A 257 14.52 -13.90 6.73
CA TRP A 257 15.14 -12.73 6.14
C TRP A 257 16.19 -12.14 7.11
N PRO A 258 17.41 -11.83 6.63
CA PRO A 258 18.48 -11.35 7.48
C PRO A 258 18.28 -9.87 7.84
N VAL A 259 18.69 -9.49 9.05
CA VAL A 259 18.52 -8.13 9.63
C VAL A 259 19.15 -7.01 8.79
N ASP A 260 20.13 -7.33 7.95
CA ASP A 260 20.77 -6.36 7.05
C ASP A 260 20.01 -6.14 5.73
N GLY A 261 19.03 -7.00 5.42
CA GLY A 261 18.20 -6.92 4.22
C GLY A 261 16.83 -6.29 4.42
N TRP A 262 16.35 -6.17 5.65
CA TRP A 262 15.01 -5.63 5.93
C TRP A 262 14.91 -4.85 7.24
N ASP A 263 13.87 -4.02 7.36
CA ASP A 263 13.46 -3.28 8.57
C ASP A 263 11.95 -3.38 8.80
N GLU A 264 11.56 -3.35 10.07
CA GLU A 264 10.20 -3.03 10.50
C GLU A 264 10.18 -1.69 11.22
N GLU A 265 9.25 -0.81 10.83
CA GLU A 265 8.96 0.45 11.50
C GLU A 265 7.51 0.46 11.99
N VAL A 266 7.30 0.88 13.24
CA VAL A 266 5.97 0.87 13.88
C VAL A 266 5.60 2.29 14.30
N LEU A 267 4.73 2.91 13.51
CA LEU A 267 4.21 4.24 13.77
C LEU A 267 3.17 4.20 14.90
N VAL A 268 3.15 5.25 15.72
CA VAL A 268 2.24 5.36 16.88
C VAL A 268 1.40 6.64 16.90
N ASP A 269 1.83 7.66 16.14
CA ASP A 269 1.24 9.00 16.17
C ASP A 269 0.06 9.12 15.22
N ILE A 270 -1.12 9.46 15.75
CA ILE A 270 -2.34 9.68 14.97
C ILE A 270 -2.49 11.18 14.70
N LYS A 271 -2.10 11.62 13.49
CA LYS A 271 -2.27 13.00 13.01
C LYS A 271 -3.45 13.16 12.06
N GLU A 272 -3.92 12.08 11.45
CA GLU A 272 -5.08 12.05 10.55
C GLU A 272 -6.11 11.01 11.03
N TRP A 273 -7.38 11.24 10.68
CA TRP A 273 -8.46 10.29 11.02
C TRP A 273 -8.31 8.95 10.32
N ASN A 274 -7.72 8.93 9.13
CA ASN A 274 -7.47 7.71 8.39
C ASN A 274 -6.08 7.17 8.71
N VAL A 275 -5.97 6.38 9.79
CA VAL A 275 -4.70 5.74 10.19
C VAL A 275 -4.17 4.77 9.14
N HIS A 276 -5.03 4.30 8.24
CA HIS A 276 -4.66 3.46 7.11
C HIS A 276 -4.33 4.30 5.85
N GLY A 277 -4.37 5.62 5.90
CA GLY A 277 -4.18 6.48 4.74
C GLY A 277 -2.73 6.55 4.26
N TYR A 278 -2.50 6.50 2.95
CA TYR A 278 -1.14 6.59 2.38
C TYR A 278 -0.41 7.86 2.85
N THR A 279 -1.05 9.02 2.75
CA THR A 279 -0.47 10.30 3.17
C THR A 279 -0.17 10.34 4.66
N HIS A 280 -1.03 9.73 5.49
CA HIS A 280 -0.82 9.64 6.93
C HIS A 280 0.49 8.92 7.28
N TYR A 281 0.80 7.80 6.61
CA TYR A 281 2.08 7.11 6.77
C TYR A 281 3.25 7.99 6.31
N LEU A 282 3.15 8.60 5.13
CA LEU A 282 4.24 9.41 4.57
C LEU A 282 4.50 10.73 5.31
N ASP A 283 3.50 11.27 6.02
CA ASP A 283 3.69 12.45 6.87
C ASP A 283 4.62 12.16 8.05
N ASN A 284 4.68 10.89 8.50
CA ASN A 284 5.53 10.49 9.61
C ASN A 284 7.01 10.35 9.18
N PRO A 285 7.96 11.06 9.84
CA PRO A 285 9.39 10.97 9.53
C PRO A 285 9.98 9.57 9.70
N ASP A 286 9.44 8.75 10.60
CA ASP A 286 9.88 7.36 10.77
C ASP A 286 9.63 6.54 9.49
N ALA A 287 8.64 6.88 8.67
CA ALA A 287 8.41 6.23 7.39
C ALA A 287 9.23 6.84 6.24
N HIS A 288 9.11 8.16 6.01
CA HIS A 288 9.68 8.76 4.80
C HIS A 288 11.21 8.94 4.86
N LEU A 289 11.81 9.09 6.05
CA LEU A 289 13.26 9.25 6.15
C LEU A 289 14.01 7.94 5.85
N GLN A 290 13.40 6.79 6.13
CA GLN A 290 13.93 5.47 5.74
C GLN A 290 14.08 5.38 4.21
N LEU A 291 13.11 5.91 3.46
CA LEU A 291 13.20 6.03 2.01
C LEU A 291 14.26 7.05 1.58
N PHE A 292 14.23 8.25 2.16
CA PHE A 292 15.11 9.36 1.76
C PHE A 292 16.59 9.06 2.01
N GLU A 293 16.92 8.29 3.03
CA GLU A 293 18.27 7.79 3.28
C GLU A 293 18.82 6.98 2.11
N ARG A 294 17.95 6.17 1.49
CA ARG A 294 18.32 5.35 0.33
C ARG A 294 18.32 6.13 -0.98
N VAL A 295 17.39 7.07 -1.12
CA VAL A 295 17.29 7.92 -2.33
C VAL A 295 18.41 8.96 -2.38
N TRP A 296 18.86 9.48 -1.23
CA TRP A 296 19.90 10.51 -1.13
C TRP A 296 20.96 10.12 -0.08
N PRO A 297 21.78 9.10 -0.34
CA PRO A 297 22.71 8.53 0.65
C PRO A 297 23.90 9.43 1.00
N THR A 298 24.10 10.53 0.28
CA THR A 298 25.19 11.49 0.54
C THR A 298 24.81 12.54 1.59
N ILE A 299 23.57 12.53 2.08
CA ILE A 299 23.09 13.44 3.11
C ILE A 299 23.33 12.78 4.46
N ASP A 300 23.83 13.55 5.42
CA ASP A 300 23.90 13.14 6.82
C ASP A 300 22.49 13.14 7.42
N TRP A 301 21.78 12.02 7.25
CA TRP A 301 20.43 11.84 7.78
C TRP A 301 20.43 11.69 9.30
N ALA A 302 21.46 11.06 9.87
CA ALA A 302 21.54 10.78 11.30
C ALA A 302 21.41 12.05 12.16
N SER A 303 22.00 13.17 11.73
CA SER A 303 21.86 14.46 12.43
C SER A 303 20.51 15.16 12.21
N ARG A 304 19.70 14.70 11.26
CA ARG A 304 18.44 15.32 10.84
C ARG A 304 17.20 14.60 11.36
N TRP A 305 17.31 13.31 11.67
CA TRP A 305 16.22 12.47 12.14
C TRP A 305 15.51 13.06 13.37
N GLU A 306 16.27 13.43 14.40
CA GLU A 306 15.68 13.90 15.66
C GLU A 306 14.93 15.23 15.47
N ALA A 307 15.49 16.16 14.71
CA ALA A 307 14.84 17.43 14.41
C ALA A 307 13.53 17.23 13.62
N ALA A 308 13.50 16.29 12.68
CA ALA A 308 12.30 15.97 11.92
C ALA A 308 11.21 15.32 12.80
N ARG A 309 11.59 14.34 13.64
CA ARG A 309 10.70 13.71 14.63
C ARG A 309 10.12 14.73 15.60
N GLN A 310 10.96 15.61 16.15
CA GLN A 310 10.51 16.63 17.09
C GLN A 310 9.52 17.59 16.42
N LYS A 311 9.85 18.09 15.22
CA LYS A 311 8.95 18.96 14.44
C LYS A 311 7.62 18.27 14.13
N TYR A 312 7.63 16.97 13.82
CA TYR A 312 6.43 16.20 13.56
C TYR A 312 5.57 16.01 14.83
N ARG A 313 6.19 15.76 15.99
CA ARG A 313 5.46 15.69 17.27
C ARG A 313 4.80 17.02 17.61
N GLU A 314 5.51 18.12 17.41
CA GLU A 314 5.03 19.49 17.64
C GLU A 314 4.01 19.98 16.61
N SER A 315 3.95 19.35 15.43
CA SER A 315 3.00 19.72 14.39
C SER A 315 1.56 19.53 14.88
N ALA A 316 0.66 20.43 14.47
CA ALA A 316 -0.75 20.29 14.79
C ALA A 316 -1.29 18.98 14.21
N GLY A 317 -1.73 18.07 15.08
CA GLY A 317 -2.46 16.87 14.67
C GLY A 317 -3.93 17.17 14.39
N ALA A 318 -4.73 16.11 14.26
CA ALA A 318 -6.17 16.21 14.22
C ALA A 318 -6.69 17.05 15.42
N LYS A 319 -7.58 17.99 15.12
CA LYS A 319 -8.35 18.71 16.15
C LYS A 319 -9.14 17.66 16.95
N CYS A 320 -9.47 17.94 18.21
CA CYS A 320 -10.25 17.06 19.10
C CYS A 320 -9.44 15.91 19.76
N PRO A 321 -8.63 16.21 20.81
CA PRO A 321 -7.81 15.19 21.47
C PRO A 321 -8.63 14.06 22.13
N GLN A 322 -9.87 14.34 22.55
CA GLN A 322 -10.74 13.31 23.14
C GLN A 322 -11.23 12.32 22.07
N ALA A 323 -11.73 12.81 20.93
CA ALA A 323 -12.08 11.97 19.78
C ALA A 323 -10.90 11.12 19.29
N ILE A 324 -9.67 11.64 19.27
CA ILE A 324 -8.48 10.87 18.87
C ILE A 324 -8.14 9.78 19.89
N ALA A 325 -8.22 10.07 21.19
CA ALA A 325 -8.03 9.06 22.22
C ALA A 325 -9.08 7.93 22.13
N ALA A 326 -10.35 8.30 21.88
CA ALA A 326 -11.43 7.34 21.68
C ALA A 326 -11.24 6.50 20.40
N LEU A 327 -10.76 7.11 19.32
CA LEU A 327 -10.42 6.40 18.08
C LEU A 327 -9.34 5.35 18.32
N ARG A 328 -8.25 5.75 18.97
CA ARG A 328 -7.14 4.85 19.30
C ARG A 328 -7.62 3.62 20.08
N GLU A 329 -8.45 3.82 21.10
CA GLU A 329 -8.98 2.68 21.87
C GLU A 329 -9.93 1.82 21.03
N SER A 330 -10.79 2.42 20.22
CA SER A 330 -11.69 1.69 19.32
C SER A 330 -10.91 0.81 18.33
N LEU A 331 -9.86 1.35 17.71
CA LEU A 331 -9.01 0.61 16.76
C LEU A 331 -8.24 -0.51 17.46
N ARG A 332 -7.73 -0.29 18.68
CA ARG A 332 -7.12 -1.37 19.48
C ARG A 332 -8.10 -2.47 19.81
N ASN A 333 -9.36 -2.13 20.10
CA ASN A 333 -10.40 -3.13 20.31
C ASN A 333 -10.72 -3.92 19.05
N VAL A 334 -10.69 -3.29 17.87
CA VAL A 334 -10.78 -4.00 16.59
C VAL A 334 -9.61 -4.98 16.44
N ILE A 335 -8.36 -4.54 16.67
CA ILE A 335 -7.18 -5.42 16.59
C ILE A 335 -7.29 -6.60 17.56
N ARG A 336 -7.69 -6.36 18.81
CA ARG A 336 -7.89 -7.42 19.82
C ARG A 336 -9.00 -8.41 19.45
N ALA A 337 -9.93 -7.99 18.60
CA ALA A 337 -11.05 -8.80 18.17
C ALA A 337 -10.74 -9.69 16.95
N ILE A 338 -9.56 -9.54 16.32
CA ILE A 338 -9.11 -10.35 15.18
C ILE A 338 -9.04 -11.83 15.60
N LYS A 339 -9.70 -12.72 14.85
CA LYS A 339 -9.80 -14.16 15.18
C LYS A 339 -9.11 -15.09 14.20
N ALA A 340 -8.82 -14.61 12.99
CA ALA A 340 -8.24 -15.39 11.91
C ALA A 340 -7.21 -14.55 11.14
N ASP A 341 -6.36 -15.21 10.35
CA ASP A 341 -5.32 -14.58 9.54
C ASP A 341 -5.66 -14.60 8.04
N ASP A 342 -6.95 -14.52 7.70
CA ASP A 342 -7.45 -14.62 6.34
C ASP A 342 -8.03 -13.30 5.79
N VAL A 343 -8.33 -13.29 4.49
CA VAL A 343 -8.84 -12.10 3.80
C VAL A 343 -10.26 -11.70 4.23
N PHE A 344 -11.08 -12.63 4.71
CA PHE A 344 -12.42 -12.31 5.19
C PHE A 344 -12.35 -11.58 6.53
N GLU A 345 -11.46 -12.02 7.42
CA GLU A 345 -11.17 -11.30 8.65
C GLU A 345 -10.60 -9.90 8.34
N ALA A 346 -9.75 -9.76 7.32
CA ALA A 346 -9.25 -8.45 6.88
C ALA A 346 -10.36 -7.51 6.40
N ILE A 347 -11.36 -8.03 5.70
CA ILE A 347 -12.52 -7.26 5.24
C ILE A 347 -13.36 -6.79 6.42
N GLU A 348 -13.71 -7.68 7.34
CA GLU A 348 -14.49 -7.33 8.53
C GLU A 348 -13.76 -6.33 9.42
N THR A 349 -12.48 -6.56 9.62
CA THR A 349 -11.57 -5.65 10.32
C THR A 349 -11.56 -4.28 9.68
N GLY A 350 -11.48 -4.20 8.35
CA GLY A 350 -11.56 -2.95 7.59
C GLY A 350 -12.90 -2.23 7.76
N ILE A 351 -14.03 -2.94 7.75
CA ILE A 351 -15.37 -2.37 7.98
C ILE A 351 -15.48 -1.79 9.39
N MET A 352 -15.07 -2.56 10.40
CA MET A 352 -15.09 -2.11 11.80
C MET A 352 -14.20 -0.89 12.02
N ALA A 353 -12.99 -0.89 11.44
CA ALA A 353 -12.07 0.23 11.49
C ALA A 353 -12.67 1.49 10.84
N TYR A 354 -13.28 1.35 9.66
CA TYR A 354 -13.94 2.44 8.96
C TYR A 354 -15.06 3.05 9.81
N SER A 355 -15.91 2.22 10.41
CA SER A 355 -16.97 2.67 11.32
C SER A 355 -16.41 3.43 12.54
N ALA A 356 -15.33 2.94 13.15
CA ALA A 356 -14.66 3.63 14.26
C ALA A 356 -14.11 5.00 13.85
N MET A 357 -13.52 5.10 12.65
CA MET A 357 -13.00 6.36 12.10
C MET A 357 -14.12 7.38 11.82
N GLU A 358 -15.25 6.97 11.25
CA GLU A 358 -16.40 7.86 11.03
C GLU A 358 -16.98 8.36 12.35
N LYS A 359 -17.18 7.47 13.33
CA LYS A 359 -17.68 7.86 14.66
C LYS A 359 -16.77 8.88 15.36
N ALA A 360 -15.46 8.70 15.24
CA ALA A 360 -14.49 9.65 15.79
C ALA A 360 -14.55 11.02 15.10
N ARG A 361 -14.70 11.05 13.77
CA ARG A 361 -14.89 12.31 13.01
C ARG A 361 -16.14 13.03 13.46
N ASP A 362 -17.26 12.32 13.64
CA ASP A 362 -18.51 12.91 14.09
C ASP A 362 -18.43 13.42 15.53
N SER A 363 -17.75 12.69 16.41
CA SER A 363 -17.50 13.15 17.79
C SER A 363 -16.67 14.44 17.80
N CYS A 364 -15.65 14.55 16.94
CA CYS A 364 -14.87 15.77 16.82
C CYS A 364 -15.68 16.97 16.30
N ARG A 365 -16.62 16.74 15.37
CA ARG A 365 -17.53 17.80 14.90
C ARG A 365 -18.39 18.37 16.03
N GLN A 366 -18.75 17.54 17.02
CA GLN A 366 -19.50 17.96 18.19
C GLN A 366 -18.62 18.70 19.22
N GLU A 367 -17.36 18.29 19.41
CA GLU A 367 -16.40 19.01 20.27
C GLU A 367 -16.07 20.43 19.77
N ALA A 368 -16.21 20.66 18.45
CA ALA A 368 -15.91 21.94 17.83
C ALA A 368 -17.06 22.96 17.87
N GLN A 369 -18.26 22.54 18.33
CA GLN A 369 -19.44 23.39 18.51
C GLN A 369 -19.51 23.88 19.96
#